data_AF-A0A2J6Q370-F1
#
_entry.id   AF-A0A2J6Q370-F1
#
_cell.length_a   1.000
_cell.length_b   1.000
_cell.length_c   1.000
_cell.angle_alpha   90.00
_cell.angle_beta   90.00
_cell.angle_gamma   90.00
#
_symmetry.space_group_name_H-M   'P 1'
#
loop_
_entity.id
_entity.type
_entity.pdbx_description
1 polymer ?
#
loop_
_entity_poly.entity_id
_entity_poly.type
_entity_poly.pdbx_seq_one_letter_code
_entity_poly.pdbx_strand_id
1 'polypeptide(L)'
;IDSPGFDDTTRPDMEILASIVSCLQDPSYPPLVGIIYMHRITDKKLTGASRMNLDMLRALCGEHYFQNVVFVTSMWDTIPAGRSLREYESREAELMTTEIWGDMIDKGATVMRYKGEQRSGIDIVNVLCNKHQAPPLGIVLELKRGVELENTTAGRVLTAELRRREEKRRRE
;
A
#
# COMPACT_ATOMS: atom_id res chain seq x y z
N ILE A 1 6.02 -1.35 -11.77
CA ILE A 1 4.81 -0.58 -12.13
C ILE A 1 4.63 0.44 -11.02
N ASP A 2 4.56 1.73 -11.37
CA ASP A 2 4.17 2.77 -10.41
C ASP A 2 2.65 2.95 -10.48
N SER A 3 1.99 3.15 -9.34
CA SER A 3 0.54 3.24 -9.25
C SER A 3 0.12 4.61 -8.71
N PRO A 4 -0.90 5.25 -9.30
CA PRO A 4 -1.46 6.45 -8.70
C PRO A 4 -2.01 6.15 -7.30
N GLY A 5 -1.94 7.14 -6.41
CA GLY A 5 -2.55 7.05 -5.08
C GLY A 5 -4.07 7.16 -5.15
N PHE A 6 -4.77 6.47 -4.26
CA PHE A 6 -6.19 6.74 -4.00
C PHE A 6 -6.32 8.07 -3.25
N ASP A 7 -7.46 8.75 -3.39
CA ASP A 7 -7.68 10.15 -3.00
C ASP A 7 -7.02 11.20 -3.93
N ASP A 8 -6.92 10.87 -5.22
CA ASP A 8 -6.50 11.82 -6.27
C ASP A 8 -7.63 12.84 -6.53
N THR A 9 -7.31 14.13 -6.58
CA THR A 9 -8.29 15.20 -6.85
C THR A 9 -8.74 15.23 -8.31
N THR A 10 -8.03 14.55 -9.20
CA THR A 10 -8.22 14.60 -10.65
C THR A 10 -8.92 13.39 -11.23
N ARG A 11 -8.91 12.25 -10.52
CA ARG A 11 -9.43 10.97 -11.01
C ARG A 11 -10.29 10.26 -9.94
N PRO A 12 -11.46 9.72 -10.31
CA PRO A 12 -12.26 8.91 -9.39
C PRO A 12 -11.49 7.67 -8.91
N ASP A 13 -11.58 7.36 -7.62
CA ASP A 13 -10.89 6.21 -7.02
C ASP A 13 -11.25 4.86 -7.71
N MET A 14 -12.49 4.73 -8.21
CA MET A 14 -12.93 3.54 -8.93
C MET A 14 -12.23 3.39 -10.29
N GLU A 15 -11.92 4.50 -10.97
CA GLU A 15 -11.13 4.46 -12.21
C GLU A 15 -9.67 4.11 -11.94
N ILE A 16 -9.12 4.56 -10.81
CA ILE A 16 -7.78 4.19 -10.36
C ILE A 16 -7.73 2.68 -10.10
N LEU A 17 -8.72 2.14 -9.37
CA LEU A 17 -8.84 0.71 -9.12
C LEU A 17 -8.97 -0.10 -10.42
N ALA A 18 -9.82 0.34 -11.35
CA ALA A 18 -9.97 -0.29 -12.66
C ALA A 18 -8.67 -0.28 -13.47
N SER A 19 -7.91 0.82 -13.40
CA SER A 19 -6.60 0.93 -14.06
C SER A 19 -5.57 -0.04 -13.48
N ILE A 20 -5.54 -0.17 -12.15
CA ILE A 20 -4.67 -1.14 -11.45
C ILE A 20 -5.05 -2.56 -11.87
N VAL A 21 -6.33 -2.92 -11.84
CA VAL A 21 -6.83 -4.24 -12.24
C VAL A 21 -6.47 -4.56 -13.69
N SER A 22 -6.68 -3.60 -14.60
CA SER A 22 -6.32 -3.75 -16.01
C SER A 22 -4.83 -4.06 -16.16
N CYS A 23 -3.96 -3.32 -15.47
CA CYS A 23 -2.52 -3.56 -15.48
C CYS A 23 -2.14 -4.94 -14.90
N LEU A 24 -2.82 -5.40 -13.84
CA LEU A 24 -2.59 -6.72 -13.24
C LEU A 24 -3.04 -7.90 -14.13
N GLN A 25 -3.99 -7.66 -15.03
CA GLN A 25 -4.55 -8.67 -15.93
C GLN A 25 -3.91 -8.64 -17.33
N ASP A 26 -3.16 -7.60 -17.65
CA ASP A 26 -2.52 -7.44 -18.95
C ASP A 26 -1.38 -8.47 -19.10
N PRO A 27 -1.49 -9.42 -20.06
CA PRO A 27 -0.51 -10.49 -20.25
C PRO A 27 0.84 -10.02 -20.79
N SER A 28 0.97 -8.74 -21.19
CA SER A 28 2.25 -8.16 -21.63
C SER A 28 3.17 -7.84 -20.45
N TYR A 29 2.64 -7.74 -19.22
CA TYR A 29 3.44 -7.54 -18.02
C TYR A 29 3.95 -8.87 -17.44
N PRO A 30 5.18 -8.88 -16.88
CA PRO A 30 5.66 -10.05 -16.15
C PRO A 30 4.79 -10.31 -14.91
N PRO A 31 4.77 -11.57 -14.41
CA PRO A 31 4.03 -11.91 -13.19
C PRO A 31 4.42 -11.02 -12.02
N LEU A 32 3.43 -10.52 -11.29
CA LEU A 32 3.65 -9.76 -10.06
C LEU A 32 4.23 -10.68 -8.97
N VAL A 33 5.35 -10.28 -8.38
CA VAL A 33 6.03 -11.03 -7.30
C VAL A 33 5.90 -10.39 -5.92
N GLY A 34 5.42 -9.15 -5.86
CA GLY A 34 5.21 -8.44 -4.61
C GLY A 34 4.81 -6.98 -4.79
N ILE A 35 4.52 -6.34 -3.67
CA ILE A 35 4.13 -4.93 -3.59
C ILE A 35 5.08 -4.21 -2.63
N ILE A 36 5.54 -3.03 -3.03
CA ILE A 36 6.28 -2.11 -2.17
C ILE A 36 5.33 -0.97 -1.80
N TYR A 37 5.00 -0.83 -0.51
CA TYR A 37 4.24 0.30 0.00
C TYR A 37 5.19 1.29 0.65
N MET A 38 5.25 2.52 0.12
CA MET A 38 6.17 3.54 0.61
C MET A 38 5.47 4.55 1.53
N HIS A 39 6.12 4.90 2.64
CA HIS A 39 5.68 5.95 3.54
C HIS A 39 6.86 6.86 3.91
N ARG A 40 6.69 8.18 3.87
CA ARG A 40 7.77 9.11 4.25
C ARG A 40 7.85 9.20 5.77
N ILE A 41 9.03 8.97 6.35
CA ILE A 41 9.20 9.04 7.80
C ILE A 41 9.05 10.47 8.37
N THR A 42 9.15 11.46 7.50
CA THR A 42 8.98 12.87 7.84
C THR A 42 7.53 13.25 8.10
N ASP A 43 6.56 12.45 7.66
CA ASP A 43 5.15 12.72 7.83
C ASP A 43 4.75 12.50 9.30
N LYS A 44 4.24 13.55 9.96
CA LYS A 44 3.97 13.52 11.41
C LYS A 44 2.72 12.71 11.79
N LYS A 45 1.83 12.47 10.83
CA LYS A 45 0.54 11.81 11.02
C LYS A 45 0.16 11.08 9.75
N LEU A 46 -0.51 9.94 9.90
CA LEU A 46 -1.22 9.31 8.79
C LEU A 46 -2.41 10.18 8.40
N THR A 47 -2.38 10.67 7.16
CA THR A 47 -3.49 11.42 6.56
C THR A 47 -4.67 10.49 6.23
N GLY A 48 -5.86 11.06 5.98
CA GLY A 48 -7.00 10.30 5.48
C GLY A 48 -6.66 9.51 4.20
N ALA A 49 -5.99 10.14 3.24
CA ALA A 49 -5.46 9.50 2.04
C ALA A 49 -4.51 8.33 2.34
N SER A 50 -3.60 8.49 3.31
CA SER A 50 -2.65 7.42 3.67
C SER A 50 -3.37 6.19 4.25
N ARG A 51 -4.39 6.42 5.10
CA ARG A 51 -5.24 5.36 5.66
C ARG A 51 -6.04 4.67 4.56
N MET A 52 -6.63 5.45 3.66
CA MET A 52 -7.35 4.94 2.50
C MET A 52 -6.46 4.05 1.62
N ASN A 53 -5.25 4.51 1.30
CA ASN A 53 -4.28 3.73 0.53
C ASN A 53 -3.91 2.41 1.23
N LEU A 54 -3.82 2.42 2.55
CA LEU A 54 -3.51 1.22 3.33
C LEU A 54 -4.68 0.23 3.35
N ASP A 55 -5.91 0.71 3.52
CA ASP A 55 -7.11 -0.12 3.46
C ASP A 55 -7.29 -0.73 2.06
N MET A 56 -6.99 0.04 1.01
CA MET A 56 -6.96 -0.46 -0.36
C MET A 56 -5.87 -1.51 -0.56
N LEU A 57 -4.65 -1.29 -0.05
CA LEU A 57 -3.59 -2.29 -0.11
C LEU A 57 -4.03 -3.62 0.52
N ARG A 58 -4.62 -3.57 1.72
CA ARG A 58 -5.16 -4.76 2.42
C ARG A 58 -6.19 -5.48 1.55
N ALA A 59 -7.15 -4.73 1.02
CA ALA A 59 -8.24 -5.26 0.20
C ALA A 59 -7.76 -5.85 -1.14
N LEU A 60 -6.77 -5.24 -1.78
CA LEU A 60 -6.16 -5.73 -3.01
C LEU A 60 -5.40 -7.04 -2.77
N CYS A 61 -4.60 -7.09 -1.72
CA CYS A 61 -3.73 -8.22 -1.40
C CYS A 61 -4.51 -9.46 -0.98
N GLY A 62 -5.42 -9.32 -0.01
CA GLY A 62 -5.89 -10.45 0.79
C GLY A 62 -4.77 -11.00 1.70
N GLU A 63 -5.16 -11.59 2.83
CA GLU A 63 -4.22 -11.98 3.89
C GLU A 63 -3.11 -12.93 3.42
N HIS A 64 -3.44 -13.85 2.51
CA HIS A 64 -2.50 -14.84 1.95
C HIS A 64 -1.33 -14.22 1.17
N TYR A 65 -1.49 -12.96 0.72
CA TYR A 65 -0.49 -12.25 -0.07
C TYR A 65 0.42 -11.35 0.79
N PHE A 66 0.12 -11.13 2.08
CA PHE A 66 0.87 -10.16 2.90
C PHE A 66 2.36 -10.48 3.01
N GLN A 67 2.75 -11.75 2.94
CA GLN A 67 4.16 -12.17 2.85
C GLN A 67 4.90 -11.62 1.62
N ASN A 68 4.20 -11.16 0.59
CA ASN A 68 4.74 -10.54 -0.63
C ASN A 68 4.62 -9.00 -0.59
N VAL A 69 4.36 -8.41 0.59
CA VAL A 69 4.33 -6.97 0.80
C VAL A 69 5.59 -6.52 1.56
N VAL A 70 6.22 -5.45 1.07
CA VAL A 70 7.30 -4.75 1.76
C VAL A 70 6.85 -3.32 2.08
N PHE A 71 6.69 -3.00 3.36
CA PHE A 71 6.56 -1.64 3.83
C PHE A 71 7.92 -0.97 3.85
N VAL A 72 8.01 0.20 3.22
CA VAL A 72 9.24 0.96 3.11
C VAL A 72 9.06 2.34 3.71
N THR A 73 9.86 2.66 4.71
CA THR A 73 9.96 4.02 5.23
C THR A 73 11.05 4.78 4.47
N SER A 74 10.73 5.94 3.91
CA SER A 74 11.63 6.73 3.04
C SER A 74 11.94 8.11 3.63
N MET A 75 12.77 8.90 2.93
CA MET A 75 13.19 10.26 3.31
C MET A 75 14.04 10.33 4.59
N TRP A 76 14.66 9.22 5.00
CA TRP A 76 15.59 9.19 6.14
C TRP A 76 16.82 10.08 5.91
N ASP A 77 17.27 10.20 4.67
CA ASP A 77 18.37 11.03 4.19
C ASP A 77 18.07 12.53 4.24
N THR A 78 16.80 12.92 4.33
CA THR A 78 16.39 14.33 4.43
C THR A 78 16.48 14.88 5.86
N ILE A 79 16.74 14.02 6.85
CA ILE A 79 16.84 14.41 8.25
C ILE A 79 18.20 15.12 8.47
N PRO A 80 18.22 16.38 8.93
CA PRO A 80 19.47 17.14 9.07
C PRO A 80 20.48 16.45 9.99
N ALA A 81 21.75 16.40 9.57
CA ALA A 81 22.87 15.91 10.39
C ALA A 81 23.00 16.76 11.66
N GLY A 82 22.60 16.21 12.80
CA GLY A 82 22.52 16.92 14.09
C GLY A 82 21.14 16.89 14.74
N ARG A 83 20.09 16.51 14.00
CA ARG A 83 18.79 16.22 14.59
C ARG A 83 18.78 14.80 15.17
N SER A 84 18.16 14.63 16.33
CA SER A 84 17.94 13.31 16.93
C SER A 84 17.00 12.46 16.07
N LEU A 85 17.39 11.20 15.81
CA LEU A 85 16.55 10.24 15.08
C LEU A 85 15.40 9.68 15.93
N ARG A 86 15.41 9.88 17.25
CA ARG A 86 14.43 9.29 18.17
C ARG A 86 12.98 9.58 17.79
N GLU A 87 12.69 10.80 17.33
CA GLU A 87 11.32 11.14 16.92
C GLU A 87 10.86 10.36 15.68
N TYR A 88 11.78 10.07 14.76
CA TYR A 88 11.50 9.34 13.52
C TYR A 88 11.41 7.84 13.78
N GLU A 89 12.28 7.32 14.64
CA GLU A 89 12.21 5.93 15.11
C GLU A 89 10.93 5.65 15.90
N SER A 90 10.49 6.60 16.73
CA SER A 90 9.21 6.51 17.42
C SER A 90 8.02 6.50 16.46
N ARG A 91 8.07 7.30 15.38
CA ARG A 91 7.04 7.26 14.33
C ARG A 91 7.06 5.93 13.57
N GLU A 92 8.25 5.40 13.29
CA GLU A 92 8.36 4.09 12.65
C GLU A 92 7.73 3.00 13.51
N ALA A 93 7.99 3.01 14.82
CA ALA A 93 7.38 2.09 15.76
C ALA A 93 5.84 2.23 15.80
N GLU A 94 5.32 3.45 15.72
CA GLU A 94 3.88 3.69 15.61
C GLU A 94 3.30 3.06 14.34
N LEU A 95 3.97 3.20 13.19
CA LEU A 95 3.53 2.58 11.92
C LEU A 95 3.48 1.05 12.02
N MET A 96 4.36 0.44 12.81
CA MET A 96 4.40 -1.01 13.02
C MET A 96 3.33 -1.53 14.00
N THR A 97 2.50 -0.67 14.60
CA THR A 97 1.38 -1.10 15.45
C THR A 97 0.30 -1.83 14.65
N THR A 98 -0.46 -2.70 15.32
CA THR A 98 -1.52 -3.54 14.72
C THR A 98 -2.56 -2.77 13.93
N GLU A 99 -2.89 -1.55 14.36
CA GLU A 99 -3.87 -0.69 13.68
C GLU A 99 -3.38 -0.22 12.29
N ILE A 100 -2.07 -0.13 12.09
CA ILE A 100 -1.44 0.42 10.89
C ILE A 100 -0.82 -0.72 10.07
N TRP A 101 0.39 -1.17 10.35
CA TRP A 101 1.01 -2.26 9.57
C TRP A 101 1.02 -3.59 10.31
N GLY A 102 0.87 -3.58 11.63
CA GLY A 102 1.14 -4.72 12.50
C GLY A 102 0.38 -5.99 12.12
N ASP A 103 -0.91 -5.92 11.79
CA ASP A 103 -1.66 -7.11 11.33
C ASP A 103 -1.05 -7.74 10.06
N MET A 104 -0.59 -6.92 9.12
CA MET A 104 0.06 -7.40 7.90
C MET A 104 1.47 -7.92 8.18
N ILE A 105 2.20 -7.28 9.11
CA ILE A 105 3.53 -7.70 9.57
C ILE A 105 3.44 -9.07 10.25
N ASP A 106 2.47 -9.26 11.15
CA ASP A 106 2.21 -10.53 11.86
C ASP A 106 1.90 -11.67 10.88
N LYS A 107 1.35 -11.33 9.71
CA LYS A 107 1.05 -12.25 8.59
C LYS A 107 2.17 -12.33 7.53
N GLY A 108 3.35 -11.78 7.82
CA GLY A 108 4.57 -11.98 7.04
C GLY A 108 5.03 -10.81 6.18
N ALA A 109 4.35 -9.66 6.21
CA ALA A 109 4.86 -8.46 5.53
C ALA A 109 6.20 -8.01 6.14
N THR A 110 7.10 -7.53 5.29
CA THR A 110 8.44 -7.09 5.71
C THR A 110 8.48 -5.57 5.85
N VAL A 111 9.24 -5.04 6.81
CA VAL A 111 9.49 -3.59 6.95
C VAL A 111 10.95 -3.27 6.67
N MET A 112 11.21 -2.25 5.85
CA MET A 112 12.56 -1.81 5.48
C MET A 112 12.66 -0.29 5.43
N ARG A 113 13.88 0.24 5.53
CA ARG A 113 14.19 1.67 5.39
C ARG A 113 14.87 1.93 4.06
N TYR A 114 14.32 2.83 3.23
CA TYR A 114 15.04 3.41 2.11
C TYR A 114 15.86 4.61 2.60
N LYS A 115 17.17 4.51 2.49
CA LYS A 115 18.13 5.47 3.09
C LYS A 115 18.58 6.56 2.11
N GLY A 116 17.87 6.75 1.00
CA GLY A 116 18.26 7.71 -0.05
C GLY A 116 19.38 7.22 -0.97
N GLU A 117 19.82 5.97 -0.84
CA GLU A 117 20.96 5.42 -1.55
C GLU A 117 20.60 4.15 -2.34
N GLN A 118 21.26 3.98 -3.50
CA GLN A 118 21.01 2.88 -4.43
C GLN A 118 21.08 1.51 -3.75
N ARG A 119 22.04 1.31 -2.83
CA ARG A 119 22.21 0.05 -2.10
C ARG A 119 20.93 -0.33 -1.34
N SER A 120 20.38 0.59 -0.55
CA SER A 120 19.15 0.34 0.20
C SER A 120 17.95 0.03 -0.72
N GLY A 121 17.89 0.67 -1.90
CA GLY A 121 16.87 0.36 -2.91
C GLY A 121 17.01 -1.04 -3.50
N ILE A 122 18.23 -1.47 -3.81
CA ILE A 122 18.52 -2.82 -4.29
C ILE A 122 18.15 -3.86 -3.23
N ASP A 123 18.52 -3.61 -1.96
CA ASP A 123 18.20 -4.51 -0.85
C ASP A 123 16.68 -4.71 -0.70
N ILE A 124 15.89 -3.64 -0.83
CA ILE A 124 14.41 -3.68 -0.79
C ILE A 124 13.85 -4.55 -1.92
N VAL A 125 14.29 -4.33 -3.16
CA VAL A 125 13.79 -5.08 -4.32
C VAL A 125 14.17 -6.55 -4.22
N ASN A 126 15.38 -6.86 -3.75
CA ASN A 126 15.87 -8.23 -3.60
C ASN A 126 15.01 -9.07 -2.66
N VAL A 127 14.38 -8.48 -1.63
CA VAL A 127 13.45 -9.20 -0.74
C VAL A 127 12.30 -9.84 -1.53
N LEU A 128 11.79 -9.16 -2.55
CA LEU A 128 10.71 -9.66 -3.40
C LEU A 128 11.23 -10.58 -4.51
N CYS A 129 12.36 -10.25 -5.14
CA CYS A 129 12.95 -11.08 -6.19
C CYS A 129 13.35 -12.47 -5.69
N ASN A 130 13.78 -12.60 -4.44
CA ASN A 130 14.16 -13.88 -3.83
C ASN A 130 12.97 -14.81 -3.54
N LYS A 131 11.73 -14.31 -3.61
CA LYS A 131 10.53 -15.15 -3.39
C LYS A 131 10.18 -16.00 -4.61
N HIS A 132 10.71 -15.66 -5.79
CA HIS A 132 10.53 -16.33 -7.10
C HIS A 132 9.08 -16.46 -7.63
N GLN A 133 8.09 -16.63 -6.77
CA GLN A 133 6.66 -16.70 -7.08
C GLN A 133 5.84 -16.00 -6.00
N ALA A 134 4.68 -15.46 -6.40
CA ALA A 134 3.67 -14.93 -5.49
C ALA A 134 2.31 -15.54 -5.85
N PRO A 135 1.43 -15.79 -4.87
CA PRO A 135 0.05 -16.16 -5.16
C PRO A 135 -0.65 -14.98 -5.87
N PRO A 136 -1.75 -15.20 -6.61
CA PRO A 136 -2.51 -14.08 -7.15
C PRO A 136 -3.06 -13.18 -6.02
N LEU A 137 -3.12 -11.88 -6.27
CA LEU A 137 -3.77 -10.91 -5.39
C LEU A 137 -5.23 -11.29 -5.12
N GLY A 138 -5.73 -10.97 -3.93
CA GLY A 138 -7.12 -11.22 -3.51
C GLY A 138 -8.14 -10.69 -4.51
N ILE A 139 -7.98 -9.45 -4.98
CA ILE A 139 -8.86 -8.87 -5.99
C ILE A 139 -8.87 -9.66 -7.30
N VAL A 140 -7.72 -10.17 -7.74
CA VAL A 140 -7.62 -10.98 -8.97
C VAL A 140 -8.36 -12.30 -8.80
N LEU A 141 -8.32 -12.89 -7.60
CA LEU A 141 -9.09 -14.09 -7.27
C LEU A 141 -10.59 -13.82 -7.24
N GLU A 142 -11.04 -12.69 -6.68
CA GLU A 142 -12.45 -12.28 -6.69
C GLU A 142 -12.98 -12.10 -8.12
N LEU A 143 -12.25 -11.37 -8.96
CA LEU A 143 -12.62 -11.14 -10.36
C LEU A 143 -12.68 -12.45 -11.16
N LYS A 144 -11.73 -13.36 -10.96
CA LYS A 144 -11.74 -14.70 -11.61
C LYS A 144 -12.95 -15.55 -11.22
N ARG A 145 -13.57 -15.28 -10.05
CA ARG A 145 -14.80 -15.93 -9.60
C ARG A 145 -16.06 -15.27 -10.16
N GLY A 146 -15.93 -14.25 -11.01
CA GLY A 146 -17.05 -13.53 -11.61
C GLY A 146 -17.62 -12.42 -10.71
N VAL A 147 -16.91 -12.02 -9.65
CA VAL A 147 -17.31 -10.86 -8.84
C VAL A 147 -17.07 -9.60 -9.65
N GLU A 148 -18.07 -8.73 -9.79
CA GLU A 148 -17.92 -7.43 -10.44
C GLU A 148 -16.98 -6.51 -9.64
N LEU A 149 -16.24 -5.63 -10.32
CA LEU A 149 -15.20 -4.79 -9.70
C LEU A 149 -15.71 -4.02 -8.49
N GLU A 150 -16.88 -3.38 -8.61
CA GLU A 150 -17.51 -2.60 -7.53
C GLU A 150 -17.90 -3.46 -6.32
N ASN A 151 -18.17 -4.75 -6.58
CA ASN A 151 -18.59 -5.73 -5.60
C ASN A 151 -17.41 -6.51 -5.00
N THR A 152 -16.17 -6.26 -5.44
CA THR A 152 -14.96 -6.83 -4.81
C THR A 152 -14.72 -6.25 -3.42
N THR A 153 -13.82 -6.85 -2.65
CA THR A 153 -13.45 -6.33 -1.34
C THR A 153 -12.88 -4.91 -1.45
N ALA A 154 -12.04 -4.67 -2.45
CA ALA A 154 -11.49 -3.34 -2.75
C ALA A 154 -12.57 -2.36 -3.24
N GLY A 155 -13.47 -2.80 -4.13
CA GLY A 155 -14.59 -1.98 -4.61
C GLY A 155 -15.49 -1.50 -3.47
N ARG A 156 -15.83 -2.40 -2.53
CA ARG A 156 -16.63 -2.04 -1.35
C ARG A 156 -15.92 -1.07 -0.40
N VAL A 157 -14.60 -1.14 -0.26
CA VAL A 157 -13.82 -0.16 0.51
C VAL A 157 -13.98 1.23 -0.11
N LEU A 158 -13.84 1.35 -1.43
CA LEU A 158 -14.07 2.61 -2.14
C LEU A 158 -15.50 3.14 -1.94
N THR A 159 -16.51 2.31 -2.13
CA THR A 159 -17.91 2.71 -1.99
C THR A 159 -18.22 3.17 -0.55
N ALA A 160 -17.70 2.48 0.46
CA ALA A 160 -17.89 2.87 1.85
C ALA A 160 -17.23 4.22 2.16
N GLU A 161 -16.04 4.47 1.63
CA GLU A 161 -15.33 5.73 1.83
C GLU A 161 -16.02 6.90 1.11
N LEU A 162 -16.49 6.70 -0.13
CA LEU A 162 -17.28 7.71 -0.84
C LEU A 162 -18.53 8.12 -0.05
N ARG A 163 -19.27 7.15 0.48
CA ARG A 163 -20.45 7.42 1.33
C ARG A 163 -20.08 8.23 2.58
N ARG A 164 -18.99 7.87 3.27
CA ARG A 164 -18.51 8.61 4.45
C ARG A 164 -18.16 10.07 4.10
N ARG A 165 -17.51 10.31 2.95
CA ARG A 165 -17.16 11.65 2.48
C ARG A 165 -18.40 12.48 2.14
N GLU A 166 -19.39 11.88 1.49
CA GLU A 166 -20.67 12.53 1.19
C GLU A 166 -21.46 12.89 2.44
N GLU A 167 -21.56 11.98 3.42
CA GLU A 167 -22.22 12.23 4.69
C GLU A 167 -21.57 13.37 5.47
N LYS A 168 -20.23 13.42 5.47
CA LYS A 168 -19.48 14.50 6.10
C LYS A 168 -19.77 15.84 5.44
N ARG A 169 -19.74 15.90 4.11
CA ARG A 169 -20.06 17.12 3.33
C ARG A 169 -21.50 17.59 3.53
N ARG A 170 -22.46 16.70 3.81
CA ARG A 170 -23.86 17.07 4.10
C ARG A 170 -24.07 17.62 5.51
N ARG A 171 -23.14 17.39 6.43
CA ARG A 171 -23.20 17.86 7.83
C ARG A 171 -22.46 19.18 8.06
N GLU A 172 -21.62 19.57 7.11
CA GLU A 172 -20.92 20.87 7.05
C GLU A 172 -21.80 21.92 6.34
#